data_AF-A0A9E0LXP7-F1
#
_entry.id   AF-A0A9E0LXP7-F1
#
_cell.length_a   1.000
_cell.length_b   1.000
_cell.length_c   1.000
_cell.angle_alpha   90.00
_cell.angle_beta   90.00
_cell.angle_gamma   90.00
#
_symmetry.space_group_name_H-M   'P 1'
#
loop_
_entity.id
_entity.type
_entity.pdbx_description
1 polymer ?
#
loop_
_entity_poly.entity_id
_entity_poly.type
_entity_poly.pdbx_seq_one_letter_code
_entity_poly.pdbx_strand_id
1 'polypeptide(L)'
;PEADLSRIGVLSAKDLEALLVPRYLKSLELTDGWGRELEVRLDRSRSGWDAMAVRSAGADGKLEGDRYSRGAFDKSDQEADIVWADGLFVRWPGKYGK
;
A
#
# COMPACT_ATOMS: atom_id res chain seq x y z
N PRO A 1 -4.80 -3.34 16.27
CA PRO A 1 -5.07 -4.65 15.62
C PRO A 1 -4.08 -4.83 14.47
N GLU A 2 -3.58 -6.04 14.26
CA GLU A 2 -2.66 -6.34 13.15
C GLU A 2 -3.41 -6.31 11.80
N ALA A 3 -2.74 -5.86 10.74
CA ALA A 3 -3.21 -6.01 9.37
C ALA A 3 -2.32 -7.03 8.66
N ASP A 4 -2.93 -8.02 8.00
CA ASP A 4 -2.24 -9.11 7.30
C ASP A 4 -2.58 -9.04 5.82
N LEU A 5 -1.69 -8.43 5.03
CA LEU A 5 -1.88 -8.20 3.61
C LEU A 5 -1.67 -9.46 2.77
N SER A 6 -1.11 -10.53 3.34
CA SER A 6 -0.91 -11.80 2.62
C SER A 6 -2.22 -12.48 2.19
N ARG A 7 -3.34 -12.03 2.77
CA ARG A 7 -4.71 -12.52 2.49
C ARG A 7 -5.28 -11.99 1.19
N ILE A 8 -4.71 -10.92 0.65
CA ILE A 8 -5.11 -10.30 -0.60
C ILE A 8 -3.98 -10.39 -1.61
N GLY A 9 -4.33 -10.75 -2.85
CA GLY A 9 -3.34 -11.00 -3.90
C GLY A 9 -2.71 -9.72 -4.44
N VAL A 10 -1.41 -9.78 -4.73
CA VAL A 10 -0.71 -8.71 -5.47
C VAL A 10 -1.29 -8.58 -6.88
N LEU A 11 -1.51 -7.34 -7.29
CA LEU A 11 -2.05 -6.97 -8.58
C LEU A 11 -0.96 -6.28 -9.40
N SER A 12 -0.70 -6.80 -10.61
CA SER A 12 0.29 -6.18 -11.49
C SER A 12 -0.16 -4.80 -11.99
N ALA A 13 0.79 -3.94 -12.30
CA ALA A 13 0.54 -2.62 -12.89
C ALA A 13 -0.35 -2.70 -14.15
N LYS A 14 -0.06 -3.67 -15.04
CA LYS A 14 -0.81 -3.90 -16.27
C LYS A 14 -2.26 -4.28 -16.00
N ASP A 15 -2.49 -5.18 -15.04
CA ASP A 15 -3.84 -5.60 -14.69
C ASP A 15 -4.62 -4.45 -14.03
N LEU A 16 -3.97 -3.66 -13.18
CA LEU A 16 -4.58 -2.49 -12.56
C LEU A 16 -4.91 -1.41 -13.59
N GLU A 17 -4.03 -1.17 -14.56
CA GLU A 17 -4.26 -0.24 -15.66
C GLU A 17 -5.45 -0.68 -16.51
N ALA A 18 -5.54 -1.96 -16.86
CA ALA A 18 -6.68 -2.50 -17.60
C ALA A 18 -8.02 -2.37 -16.85
N LEU A 19 -7.99 -2.35 -15.51
CA LEU A 19 -9.18 -2.15 -14.68
C LEU A 19 -9.58 -0.68 -14.56
N LEU A 20 -8.62 0.24 -14.48
CA LEU A 20 -8.86 1.64 -14.15
C LEU A 20 -8.84 2.60 -15.34
N VAL A 21 -8.05 2.31 -16.37
CA VAL A 21 -7.85 3.19 -17.53
C VAL A 21 -8.56 2.61 -18.75
N PRO A 22 -9.31 3.40 -19.54
CA PRO A 22 -9.61 4.83 -19.37
C PRO A 22 -10.88 5.08 -18.54
N ARG A 23 -11.47 4.04 -17.94
CA ARG A 23 -12.83 4.09 -17.37
C ARG A 23 -12.95 5.03 -16.16
N TYR A 24 -11.94 5.03 -15.30
CA TYR A 24 -11.92 5.75 -14.02
C TYR A 24 -10.75 6.73 -13.94
N LEU A 25 -9.64 6.44 -14.63
CA LEU A 25 -8.44 7.26 -14.68
C LEU A 25 -8.03 7.52 -16.15
N LYS A 26 -7.33 8.64 -16.39
CA LYS A 26 -6.76 8.96 -17.72
C LYS A 26 -5.49 8.17 -18.01
N SER A 27 -4.67 8.01 -16.97
CA SER A 27 -3.39 7.30 -16.97
C SER A 27 -3.16 6.76 -15.56
N LEU A 28 -2.29 5.77 -15.45
CA LEU A 28 -1.92 5.17 -14.18
C LEU A 28 -0.46 5.49 -13.86
N GLU A 29 -0.21 6.11 -12.70
CA GLU A 29 1.13 6.31 -12.14
C GLU A 29 1.23 5.49 -10.85
N LEU A 30 2.15 4.52 -10.82
CA LEU A 30 2.39 3.65 -9.67
C LEU A 30 3.76 3.88 -9.07
N THR A 31 4.17 5.14 -8.95
CA THR A 31 5.42 5.50 -8.30
C THR A 31 5.16 6.37 -7.09
N ASP A 32 5.86 6.10 -5.98
CA ASP A 32 5.81 6.94 -4.79
C ASP A 32 6.72 8.18 -4.89
N GLY A 33 6.79 8.95 -3.81
CA GLY A 33 7.60 10.17 -3.73
C GLY A 33 9.11 9.95 -3.81
N TRP A 34 9.58 8.71 -3.64
CA TRP A 34 10.99 8.32 -3.80
C TRP A 34 11.26 7.66 -5.17
N GLY A 35 10.25 7.60 -6.05
CA GLY A 35 10.35 6.98 -7.35
C GLY A 35 10.34 5.44 -7.30
N ARG A 36 9.86 4.84 -6.21
CA ARG A 36 9.69 3.38 -6.09
C ARG A 36 8.31 2.97 -6.56
N GLU A 37 8.21 1.76 -7.09
CA GLU A 37 6.92 1.21 -7.50
C GLU A 37 6.02 0.98 -6.28
N LEU A 38 4.76 1.41 -6.38
CA LEU A 38 3.73 1.10 -5.39
C LEU A 38 3.26 -0.34 -5.57
N GLU A 39 3.18 -1.10 -4.49
CA GLU A 39 2.53 -2.41 -4.53
C GLU A 39 1.02 -2.23 -4.28
N VAL A 40 0.21 -2.75 -5.20
CA VAL A 40 -1.25 -2.76 -5.08
C VAL A 40 -1.72 -4.19 -4.90
N ARG A 41 -2.62 -4.41 -3.96
CA ARG A 41 -3.27 -5.69 -3.68
C ARG A 41 -4.77 -5.56 -3.77
N LEU A 42 -5.45 -6.57 -4.33
CA LEU A 42 -6.90 -6.57 -4.54
C LEU A 42 -7.47 -7.97 -4.34
N ASP A 43 -8.49 -8.11 -3.49
CA ASP A 43 -9.32 -9.32 -3.44
C ASP A 43 -10.25 -9.37 -4.66
N ARG A 44 -9.90 -10.20 -5.64
CA ARG A 44 -10.75 -10.43 -6.81
C ARG A 44 -11.97 -11.30 -6.52
N SER A 45 -11.97 -12.05 -5.41
CA SER A 45 -13.09 -12.94 -5.05
C SER A 45 -14.27 -12.18 -4.44
N ARG A 46 -14.06 -10.94 -3.98
CA ARG A 46 -15.07 -10.11 -3.29
C ARG A 46 -15.71 -10.81 -2.09
N SER A 47 -15.01 -11.77 -1.50
CA SER A 47 -15.54 -12.61 -0.43
C SER A 47 -15.00 -12.23 0.95
N GLY A 48 -13.93 -11.42 0.97
CA GLY A 48 -13.21 -11.06 2.18
C GLY A 48 -13.65 -9.74 2.84
N TRP A 49 -13.28 -9.60 4.11
CA TRP A 49 -13.29 -8.34 4.85
C TRP A 49 -12.15 -7.41 4.39
N ASP A 50 -11.07 -8.00 3.88
CA ASP A 50 -9.90 -7.32 3.33
C ASP A 50 -10.09 -7.23 1.80
N ALA A 51 -10.32 -6.02 1.28
CA ALA A 51 -10.70 -5.79 -0.11
C ALA A 51 -9.52 -5.28 -0.95
N MET A 52 -8.77 -4.30 -0.45
CA MET A 52 -7.70 -3.65 -1.21
C MET A 52 -6.65 -3.04 -0.30
N ALA A 53 -5.39 -3.12 -0.72
CA ALA A 53 -4.30 -2.38 -0.11
C ALA A 53 -3.39 -1.72 -1.16
N VAL A 54 -2.77 -0.62 -0.77
CA VAL A 54 -1.71 0.05 -1.51
C VAL A 54 -0.59 0.34 -0.52
N ARG A 55 0.66 0.04 -0.89
CA ARG A 55 1.81 0.34 -0.06
C ARG A 55 3.01 0.84 -0.84
N SER A 56 3.77 1.72 -0.19
CA SER A 56 5.09 2.19 -0.58
C SER A 56 6.12 1.53 0.33
N ALA A 57 7.23 1.11 -0.27
CA ALA A 57 8.36 0.47 0.42
C ALA A 57 9.40 1.49 0.96
N GLY A 58 8.99 2.76 1.12
CA GLY A 58 9.87 3.82 1.57
C GLY A 58 11.06 4.11 0.62
N ALA A 59 12.03 4.83 1.15
CA ALA A 59 13.20 5.30 0.40
C ALA A 59 14.13 4.17 -0.07
N ASP A 60 14.25 3.10 0.73
CA ASP A 60 15.14 1.98 0.46
C ASP A 60 14.56 1.00 -0.58
N GLY A 61 13.24 1.08 -0.81
CA GLY A 61 12.51 0.27 -1.78
C GLY A 61 12.31 -1.17 -1.33
N LYS A 62 12.40 -1.48 -0.03
CA LYS A 62 12.23 -2.84 0.49
C LYS A 62 11.09 -2.90 1.49
N LEU A 63 10.10 -3.73 1.16
CA LEU A 63 8.97 -3.98 2.04
C LEU A 63 9.41 -4.66 3.34
N GLU A 64 8.91 -4.17 4.48
CA GLU A 64 9.19 -4.68 5.83
C GLU A 64 8.54 -6.05 6.09
N GLY A 65 7.51 -6.41 5.31
CA GLY A 65 6.81 -7.69 5.39
C GLY A 65 5.36 -7.59 4.94
N ASP A 66 4.53 -8.61 5.19
CA ASP A 66 3.10 -8.59 4.85
C ASP A 66 2.18 -8.39 6.06
N ARG A 67 2.75 -8.37 7.27
CA ARG A 67 2.02 -8.18 8.52
C ARG A 67 2.49 -6.92 9.22
N TYR A 68 1.54 -6.04 9.53
CA TYR A 68 1.83 -4.75 10.12
C TYR A 68 1.03 -4.54 11.40
N SER A 69 1.74 -4.09 12.43
CA SER A 69 1.10 -3.48 13.60
C SER A 69 0.59 -2.09 13.21
N ARG A 70 -0.74 -1.89 13.29
CA ARG A 70 -1.35 -0.60 12.99
C ARG A 70 -0.81 0.50 13.90
N GLY A 71 -0.32 1.57 13.31
CA GLY A 71 0.20 2.72 14.05
C GLY A 71 1.11 3.61 13.21
N ALA A 72 1.37 4.79 13.75
CA ALA A 72 2.34 5.71 13.18
C ALA A 72 3.77 5.23 13.44
N PHE A 73 4.67 5.48 12.50
CA PHE A 73 6.11 5.33 12.68
C PHE A 73 6.79 6.71 12.83
N ASP A 74 8.06 6.72 13.23
CA ASP A 74 8.82 7.97 13.36
C ASP A 74 8.97 8.65 12.00
N LYS A 75 8.55 9.91 11.87
CA LYS A 75 8.61 10.64 10.59
C LYS A 75 10.03 10.76 10.01
N SER A 76 11.07 10.68 10.85
CA SER A 76 12.46 10.69 10.39
C SER A 76 12.88 9.38 9.72
N ASP A 77 12.15 8.30 9.96
CA ASP A 77 12.33 7.02 9.29
C ASP A 77 11.72 7.10 7.88
N GLN A 78 12.56 7.38 6.89
CA GLN A 78 12.16 7.42 5.49
C GLN A 78 12.15 6.03 4.83
N GLU A 79 12.68 5.02 5.50
CA GLU A 79 12.76 3.65 5.00
C GLU A 79 11.48 2.86 5.35
N ALA A 80 10.75 3.29 6.39
CA ALA A 80 9.51 2.65 6.81
C ALA A 80 8.42 2.60 5.73
N ASP A 81 7.73 1.47 5.68
CA ASP A 81 6.60 1.25 4.77
C ASP A 81 5.42 2.17 5.10
N ILE A 82 4.83 2.77 4.06
CA ILE A 82 3.54 3.46 4.15
C ILE A 82 2.47 2.53 3.61
N VAL A 83 1.49 2.20 4.44
CA VAL A 83 0.48 1.18 4.13
C VAL A 83 -0.92 1.76 4.31
N TRP A 84 -1.70 1.73 3.24
CA TRP A 84 -3.12 2.03 3.25
C TRP A 84 -3.90 0.77 2.88
N ALA A 85 -4.89 0.39 3.69
CA ALA A 85 -5.71 -0.79 3.44
C ALA A 85 -7.16 -0.53 3.87
N ASP A 86 -8.10 -0.94 3.04
CA ASP A 86 -9.54 -0.95 3.32
C ASP A 86 -10.09 0.40 3.86
N GLY A 87 -9.66 1.50 3.27
CA GLY A 87 -10.14 2.83 3.64
C GLY A 87 -9.30 3.55 4.69
N LEU A 88 -8.31 2.90 5.29
CA LEU A 88 -7.58 3.42 6.47
C LEU A 88 -6.06 3.25 6.31
N PHE A 89 -5.30 4.18 6.90
CA PHE A 89 -3.87 3.96 7.08
C PHE A 89 -3.61 2.88 8.14
N VAL A 90 -2.81 1.89 7.75
CA VAL A 90 -2.26 0.87 8.64
C VAL A 90 -0.92 1.35 9.18
N ARG A 91 -0.08 1.94 8.32
CA ARG A 91 1.21 2.54 8.65
C ARG A 91 1.30 3.91 7.99
N TRP A 92 1.79 4.91 8.72
CA TRP A 92 1.93 6.27 8.24
C TRP A 92 2.99 7.04 9.04
N PRO A 93 3.60 8.09 8.46
CA PRO A 93 4.51 8.94 9.21
C PRO A 93 3.75 9.71 10.30
N GLY A 94 4.19 9.54 11.55
CA GLY A 94 3.63 10.23 12.70
C GLY A 94 4.11 11.68 12.85
N LYS A 95 3.84 12.25 14.03
CA LYS A 95 4.60 13.43 14.49
C LYS A 95 5.96 12.94 15.01
N TYR A 96 6.97 13.82 15.02
CA TYR A 96 8.15 13.60 15.87
C TYR A 96 7.67 13.27 17.28
N GLY A 97 8.31 12.31 17.94
CA GLY A 97 7.90 11.77 19.25
C GLY A 97 7.41 12.85 20.20
N LYS A 98 6.35 12.54 20.95
CA LYS A 98 5.91 13.41 22.06
C LYS A 98 7.04 13.64 23.04
#